data_AF-A0A7K3ZXC0-F1
#
_entry.id   AF-A0A7K3ZXC0-F1
#
_cell.length_a   1.000
_cell.length_b   1.000
_cell.length_c   1.000
_cell.angle_alpha   90.00
_cell.angle_beta   90.00
_cell.angle_gamma   90.00
#
_symmetry.space_group_name_H-M   'P 1'
#
loop_
_entity.id
_entity.type
_entity.pdbx_description
1 polymer ?
#
loop_
_entity_poly.entity_id
_entity_poly.type
_entity_poly.pdbx_seq_one_letter_code
_entity_poly.pdbx_strand_id
1 'polypeptide(L)'
;MILAIIRGIFIRKSSRLIEVFLVLFTAFLGASFIPAFSQEADGTDVQQLNENPNEIQLAGDANTGIELLTNRRKPLTANSSLAEVASEDVIAPRKETRLVIMSANASVNKDEDELSSPTPTSLALRRSVSYLAYGCEPDIGLSYKDSTPCWPEVAQPPKGSPNIVFIVLDDVGFGQIGCFGGPIETPNIDRLAEDGLRYTNFHTSPMCSPTRACLFTGRNHHSAGIGTVVDLPTGYPGYNMNLSKNTATLADMLKSNGFNTIAAGKWHLSPYTTAAGPFDNWPTGVGFEKYYGYLGAETNQWYPDLTSGTKRVDPPATPEEGYHLSEDLVDHAIGFINDNQAIDLEKPYFLYLAFGACHSPHHAPQEYIDMYKGKFDQGWDAVRNETLVRQKAMGIVPEDTELPLRDPNVKAWNHLSADEKRVLAREQEVYAGFLTHTDAQIGKFIDYLESTGQLNNTMIVLISDNGASAEGGYNGTSNFYYFMNNMEENMSSILSNIDELGGTKSYNHYAIGWAMAGNTPFKMYKQNTHEGGMHEPMI
;
A
#
# COMPACT_ATOMS: atom_id res chain seq x y z
N MET A 1 28.53 38.25 23.78
CA MET A 1 27.08 38.23 24.12
C MET A 1 26.43 36.87 23.84
N ILE A 2 26.79 36.15 22.77
CA ILE A 2 26.33 34.76 22.53
C ILE A 2 27.00 33.72 23.48
N LEU A 3 28.19 34.01 24.01
CA LEU A 3 28.84 33.14 25.02
C LEU A 3 28.30 33.27 26.47
N ALA A 4 27.38 34.20 26.74
CA ALA A 4 26.82 34.39 28.09
C ALA A 4 25.50 33.64 28.31
N ILE A 5 24.82 33.20 27.24
CA ILE A 5 23.55 32.46 27.33
C ILE A 5 23.81 30.95 27.52
N ILE A 6 24.95 30.44 27.05
CA ILE A 6 25.30 29.01 27.15
C ILE A 6 25.67 28.57 28.58
N ARG A 7 25.98 29.51 29.48
CA ARG A 7 26.31 29.19 30.89
C ARG A 7 25.09 29.03 31.82
N GLY A 8 23.86 29.18 31.33
CA GLY A 8 22.65 29.21 32.16
C GLY A 8 21.87 27.88 32.31
N ILE A 9 22.12 26.85 31.49
CA ILE A 9 21.18 25.69 31.39
C ILE A 9 21.87 24.33 31.66
N PHE A 10 23.02 24.29 32.34
CA PHE A 10 23.63 23.00 32.71
C PHE A 10 24.05 22.93 34.17
N ILE A 11 23.08 22.97 35.08
CA ILE A 11 23.20 22.38 36.42
C ILE A 11 21.88 21.70 36.79
N ARG A 12 21.71 20.42 36.41
CA ARG A 12 21.20 19.34 37.28
C ARG A 12 20.96 18.02 36.50
N LYS A 13 21.79 17.02 36.87
CA LYS A 13 21.56 15.56 36.92
C LYS A 13 20.85 14.85 35.76
N SER A 14 21.62 14.10 34.97
CA SER A 14 21.42 12.65 34.74
C SER A 14 22.47 12.09 33.77
N SER A 15 23.42 11.31 34.30
CA SER A 15 24.64 10.85 33.64
C SER A 15 24.48 9.61 32.74
N ARG A 16 23.40 9.50 31.94
CA ARG A 16 23.21 8.38 31.00
C ARG A 16 22.81 8.76 29.57
N LEU A 17 22.73 10.07 29.26
CA LEU A 17 22.39 10.56 27.90
C LEU A 17 23.58 11.17 27.14
N ILE A 18 24.77 11.23 27.76
CA ILE A 18 25.96 11.87 27.16
C ILE A 18 26.79 10.87 26.33
N GLU A 19 26.66 9.56 26.54
CA GLU A 19 27.39 8.56 25.74
C GLU A 19 26.76 8.29 24.37
N VAL A 20 25.45 8.47 24.20
CA VAL A 20 24.79 8.28 22.90
C VAL A 20 25.04 9.46 21.94
N PHE A 21 25.28 10.66 22.48
CA PHE A 21 25.47 11.86 21.67
C PHE A 21 26.90 12.01 21.10
N LEU A 22 27.90 11.32 21.66
CA LEU A 22 29.28 11.36 21.14
C LEU A 22 29.56 10.30 20.06
N VAL A 23 28.75 9.23 19.98
CA VAL A 23 28.92 8.16 18.98
C VAL A 23 28.34 8.54 17.61
N LEU A 24 27.37 9.45 17.56
CA LEU A 24 26.79 9.93 16.29
C LEU A 24 27.61 11.06 15.62
N PHE A 25 28.55 11.69 16.32
CA PHE A 25 29.36 12.79 15.76
C PHE A 25 30.70 12.33 15.15
N THR A 26 31.06 11.05 15.26
CA THR A 26 32.33 10.50 14.75
C THR A 26 32.21 9.65 13.49
N ALA A 27 31.01 9.53 12.88
CA ALA A 27 30.83 8.81 11.62
C ALA A 27 31.15 9.65 10.35
N PHE A 28 31.59 10.91 10.47
CA PHE A 28 31.86 11.80 9.33
C PHE A 28 33.33 11.95 8.92
N LEU A 29 34.29 11.31 9.61
CA LEU A 29 35.70 11.31 9.19
C LEU A 29 36.32 9.93 9.48
N GLY A 30 36.92 9.34 8.45
CA GLY A 30 37.42 7.97 8.48
C GLY A 30 38.71 7.74 9.28
N ALA A 31 38.93 6.44 9.51
CA ALA A 31 40.17 5.73 9.82
C ALA A 31 40.70 5.71 11.28
N SER A 32 40.72 4.48 11.81
CA SER A 32 41.74 3.86 12.68
C SER A 32 41.82 4.27 14.16
N PHE A 33 41.37 3.39 15.05
CA PHE A 33 42.17 2.67 16.08
C PHE A 33 41.25 2.06 17.16
N ILE A 34 41.47 0.77 17.48
CA ILE A 34 40.91 0.05 18.63
C ILE A 34 41.76 0.40 19.87
N PRO A 35 41.19 0.44 21.09
CA PRO A 35 41.44 -0.66 22.02
C PRO A 35 40.21 -1.12 22.82
N ALA A 36 40.29 -2.39 23.21
CA ALA A 36 39.34 -3.16 24.00
C ALA A 36 39.19 -2.65 25.44
N PHE A 37 37.99 -2.85 26.02
CA PHE A 37 37.81 -3.06 27.46
C PHE A 37 36.72 -4.10 27.71
N SER A 38 37.13 -5.15 28.41
CA SER A 38 36.32 -6.19 29.03
C SER A 38 35.81 -5.72 30.40
N GLN A 39 34.58 -6.07 30.79
CA GLN A 39 34.31 -6.54 32.15
C GLN A 39 32.96 -7.26 32.29
N GLU A 40 32.97 -8.23 33.18
CA GLU A 40 31.99 -9.29 33.44
C GLU A 40 30.81 -8.86 34.34
N ALA A 41 29.73 -9.62 34.17
CA ALA A 41 28.76 -10.19 35.13
C ALA A 41 28.42 -9.53 36.49
N ASP A 42 27.12 -9.39 36.73
CA ASP A 42 26.34 -9.97 37.86
C ASP A 42 24.84 -9.72 37.54
N GLY A 43 23.85 -10.59 37.73
CA GLY A 43 23.68 -11.71 38.64
C GLY A 43 22.50 -11.41 39.59
N THR A 44 21.48 -12.29 39.66
CA THR A 44 20.30 -12.33 40.57
C THR A 44 19.06 -11.48 40.19
N ASP A 45 17.80 -11.90 40.35
CA ASP A 45 17.19 -13.10 40.93
C ASP A 45 15.77 -13.32 40.36
N VAL A 46 15.34 -14.57 40.26
CA VAL A 46 14.01 -15.00 39.79
C VAL A 46 13.22 -15.55 40.98
N GLN A 47 12.01 -15.05 41.21
CA GLN A 47 11.03 -15.72 42.07
C GLN A 47 9.80 -16.17 41.27
N GLN A 48 9.61 -17.49 41.25
CA GLN A 48 8.42 -18.20 40.80
C GLN A 48 7.30 -18.10 41.85
N LEU A 49 6.04 -18.01 41.41
CA LEU A 49 4.86 -18.48 42.14
C LEU A 49 3.96 -19.28 41.19
N ASN A 50 3.51 -20.43 41.69
CA ASN A 50 2.84 -21.53 41.00
C ASN A 50 1.31 -21.35 40.85
N GLU A 51 0.80 -21.86 39.71
CA GLU A 51 -0.32 -22.80 39.51
C GLU A 51 -1.76 -22.48 40.03
N ASN A 52 -2.74 -22.38 39.11
CA ASN A 52 -3.65 -23.51 38.78
C ASN A 52 -4.55 -23.22 37.54
N PRO A 53 -5.06 -24.26 36.84
CA PRO A 53 -5.49 -24.23 35.44
C PRO A 53 -7.02 -24.20 35.23
N ASN A 54 -7.44 -23.70 34.06
CA ASN A 54 -8.69 -24.12 33.43
C ASN A 54 -8.38 -24.44 31.95
N GLU A 55 -8.31 -25.74 31.67
CA GLU A 55 -8.17 -26.31 30.32
C GLU A 55 -9.45 -26.10 29.52
N ILE A 56 -9.33 -25.60 28.29
CA ILE A 56 -10.27 -25.88 27.20
C ILE A 56 -9.52 -26.71 26.17
N GLN A 57 -9.88 -27.98 26.10
CA GLN A 57 -9.44 -28.94 25.10
C GLN A 57 -10.05 -28.58 23.74
N LEU A 58 -9.22 -28.30 22.72
CA LEU A 58 -9.60 -28.45 21.33
C LEU A 58 -9.00 -29.75 20.80
N ALA A 59 -9.87 -30.72 20.55
CA ALA A 59 -9.55 -31.98 19.90
C ALA A 59 -9.03 -31.72 18.49
N GLY A 60 -7.92 -32.36 18.15
CA GLY A 60 -7.34 -32.32 16.82
C GLY A 60 -8.05 -33.25 15.85
N ASP A 61 -8.22 -32.78 14.61
CA ASP A 61 -8.21 -33.64 13.44
C ASP A 61 -6.93 -33.33 12.65
N ALA A 62 -5.99 -34.27 12.73
CA ALA A 62 -4.75 -34.27 11.99
C ALA A 62 -5.02 -34.74 10.55
N ASN A 63 -5.27 -33.81 9.62
CA ASN A 63 -5.07 -34.06 8.18
C ASN A 63 -5.10 -32.82 7.28
N THR A 64 -4.74 -31.64 7.77
CA THR A 64 -4.40 -30.51 6.89
C THR A 64 -2.88 -30.49 6.70
N GLY A 65 -2.40 -30.77 5.49
CA GLY A 65 -0.97 -30.73 5.14
C GLY A 65 -0.35 -29.32 5.16
N ILE A 66 -0.59 -28.56 6.22
CA ILE A 66 -0.11 -27.19 6.43
C ILE A 66 0.92 -27.24 7.56
N GLU A 67 2.20 -27.11 7.20
CA GLU A 67 3.29 -26.95 8.16
C GLU A 67 3.72 -25.47 8.16
N LEU A 68 3.56 -24.79 9.29
CA LEU A 68 3.82 -23.36 9.44
C LEU A 68 5.25 -23.17 9.98
N LEU A 69 6.22 -23.04 9.09
CA LEU A 69 7.63 -22.82 9.46
C LEU A 69 7.92 -21.32 9.65
N THR A 70 8.04 -20.89 10.91
CA THR A 70 8.33 -19.50 11.28
C THR A 70 9.83 -19.22 11.41
N ASN A 71 10.27 -17.98 11.12
CA ASN A 71 11.67 -17.52 11.25
C ASN A 71 12.08 -17.17 12.71
N ARG A 72 11.50 -17.86 13.69
CA ARG A 72 11.74 -17.60 15.12
C ARG A 72 12.83 -18.50 15.69
N ARG A 73 13.62 -17.99 16.63
CA ARG A 73 14.61 -18.80 17.39
C ARG A 73 13.96 -19.91 18.23
N LYS A 74 12.72 -19.72 18.66
CA LYS A 74 11.95 -20.69 19.46
C LYS A 74 10.61 -21.02 18.76
N PRO A 75 10.24 -22.31 18.67
CA PRO A 75 8.91 -22.71 18.24
C PRO A 75 7.84 -22.18 19.20
N LEU A 76 6.73 -21.66 18.68
CA LEU A 76 5.56 -21.37 19.49
C LEU A 76 4.79 -22.67 19.76
N THR A 77 4.27 -22.81 20.98
CA THR A 77 3.40 -23.91 21.37
C THR A 77 2.08 -23.33 21.89
N ALA A 78 1.08 -24.18 22.11
CA ALA A 78 -0.21 -23.76 22.69
C ALA A 78 -0.09 -23.05 24.06
N ASN A 79 1.07 -23.15 24.72
CA ASN A 79 1.35 -22.56 26.03
C ASN A 79 2.25 -21.30 25.95
N SER A 80 2.58 -20.80 24.76
CA SER A 80 3.42 -19.60 24.60
C SER A 80 2.68 -18.34 25.06
N SER A 81 3.36 -17.47 25.80
CA SER A 81 2.79 -16.23 26.34
C SER A 81 2.69 -15.13 25.27
N LEU A 82 1.76 -14.19 25.46
CA LEU A 82 1.60 -13.01 24.57
C LEU A 82 2.88 -12.19 24.41
N ALA A 83 3.72 -12.12 25.44
CA ALA A 83 5.01 -11.44 25.38
C ALA A 83 6.01 -12.17 24.45
N GLU A 84 5.98 -13.51 24.39
CA GLU A 84 6.78 -14.32 23.46
C GLU A 84 6.23 -14.25 22.03
N VAL A 85 4.95 -13.95 21.86
CA VAL A 85 4.36 -13.62 20.55
C VAL A 85 4.81 -12.23 20.09
N ALA A 86 4.95 -11.27 21.00
CA ALA A 86 5.28 -9.87 20.70
C ALA A 86 6.78 -9.54 20.64
N SER A 87 7.68 -10.37 21.18
CA SER A 87 9.13 -10.07 21.22
C SER A 87 9.85 -10.33 19.88
N GLU A 88 10.72 -9.39 19.50
CA GLU A 88 11.53 -9.29 18.26
C GLU A 88 12.60 -10.38 18.05
N ASP A 89 12.26 -11.66 18.19
CA ASP A 89 13.23 -12.76 18.02
C ASP A 89 13.24 -13.30 16.56
N VAL A 90 13.29 -12.37 15.59
CA VAL A 90 13.35 -12.64 14.14
C VAL A 90 14.82 -12.67 13.69
N ILE A 91 15.30 -13.81 13.19
CA ILE A 91 16.65 -13.91 12.61
C ILE A 91 16.61 -13.43 11.16
N ALA A 92 17.61 -12.61 10.76
CA ALA A 92 17.83 -12.24 9.35
C ALA A 92 17.85 -13.49 8.43
N PRO A 93 17.21 -13.45 7.25
CA PRO A 93 16.88 -14.65 6.50
C PRO A 93 18.13 -15.24 5.84
N ARG A 94 18.71 -16.28 6.46
CA ARG A 94 19.57 -17.25 5.75
C ARG A 94 18.83 -18.52 5.34
N LYS A 95 17.56 -18.68 5.75
CA LYS A 95 16.67 -19.76 5.28
C LYS A 95 15.26 -19.22 5.11
N GLU A 96 14.63 -19.60 4.00
CA GLU A 96 13.35 -19.08 3.50
C GLU A 96 12.16 -19.68 4.27
N THR A 97 11.15 -18.86 4.56
CA THR A 97 9.78 -19.33 4.82
C THR A 97 9.09 -19.48 3.46
N ARG A 98 8.57 -20.68 3.16
CA ARG A 98 7.78 -20.97 1.95
C ARG A 98 6.39 -21.45 2.39
N LEU A 99 5.34 -20.85 1.83
CA LEU A 99 4.02 -21.47 1.82
C LEU A 99 3.98 -22.39 0.59
N VAL A 100 3.78 -23.70 0.81
CA VAL A 100 3.63 -24.68 -0.27
C VAL A 100 2.18 -25.14 -0.26
N ILE A 101 1.42 -24.74 -1.29
CA ILE A 101 0.10 -25.32 -1.55
C ILE A 101 0.35 -26.60 -2.34
N MET A 102 0.31 -27.75 -1.68
CA MET A 102 0.41 -29.04 -2.38
C MET A 102 -0.93 -29.36 -3.03
N SER A 103 -0.95 -29.34 -4.36
CA SER A 103 -1.99 -30.01 -5.15
C SER A 103 -1.90 -31.51 -4.89
N ALA A 104 -2.99 -32.11 -4.40
CA ALA A 104 -3.10 -33.55 -4.25
C ALA A 104 -3.19 -34.21 -5.64
N ASN A 105 -2.03 -34.52 -6.23
CA ASN A 105 -1.74 -35.69 -7.06
C ASN A 105 -0.54 -35.43 -7.98
N ALA A 106 0.66 -35.80 -7.51
CA ALA A 106 1.76 -36.19 -8.39
C ALA A 106 2.72 -37.09 -7.59
N SER A 107 2.63 -38.40 -7.80
CA SER A 107 3.59 -39.37 -7.30
C SER A 107 4.95 -39.15 -7.97
N VAL A 108 5.94 -38.69 -7.20
CA VAL A 108 7.33 -38.56 -7.66
C VAL A 108 8.07 -39.85 -7.35
N ASN A 109 8.42 -40.61 -8.39
CA ASN A 109 9.41 -41.68 -8.29
C ASN A 109 10.78 -41.08 -7.96
N LYS A 110 11.40 -41.57 -6.90
CA LYS A 110 12.80 -41.33 -6.56
C LYS A 110 13.64 -42.35 -7.32
N ASP A 111 14.50 -41.89 -8.21
CA ASP A 111 15.75 -42.57 -8.52
C ASP A 111 16.88 -41.55 -8.42
N GLU A 112 17.85 -41.90 -7.59
CA GLU A 112 19.11 -41.21 -7.35
C GLU A 112 20.05 -41.51 -8.52
N ASP A 113 20.76 -40.51 -9.05
CA ASP A 113 22.03 -40.76 -9.73
C ASP A 113 22.96 -39.53 -9.69
N GLU A 114 24.25 -39.85 -9.59
CA GLU A 114 25.39 -39.04 -9.18
C GLU A 114 25.71 -37.85 -10.10
N LEU A 115 26.00 -36.68 -9.50
CA LEU A 115 26.49 -35.50 -10.22
C LEU A 115 28.03 -35.47 -10.23
N SER A 116 28.65 -35.95 -11.32
CA SER A 116 30.03 -35.61 -11.66
C SER A 116 30.08 -34.22 -12.29
N SER A 117 30.89 -33.32 -11.72
CA SER A 117 31.12 -31.96 -12.23
C SER A 117 31.88 -31.91 -13.56
N PRO A 118 31.52 -30.98 -14.47
CA PRO A 118 32.51 -30.31 -15.30
C PRO A 118 32.46 -28.78 -15.20
N THR A 119 33.64 -28.22 -15.44
CA THR A 119 34.13 -26.84 -15.38
C THR A 119 33.31 -25.76 -16.12
N PRO A 120 33.44 -24.47 -15.72
CA PRO A 120 32.65 -23.37 -16.24
C PRO A 120 33.33 -22.70 -17.44
N THR A 121 32.81 -22.93 -18.64
CA THR A 121 33.10 -22.05 -19.77
C THR A 121 31.90 -21.98 -20.71
N SER A 122 31.50 -20.74 -21.02
CA SER A 122 30.48 -20.31 -21.97
C SER A 122 29.06 -20.84 -21.76
N LEU A 123 28.21 -20.05 -21.09
CA LEU A 123 26.85 -19.73 -21.58
C LEU A 123 26.23 -18.59 -20.74
N ALA A 124 26.89 -17.43 -20.77
CA ALA A 124 26.25 -16.18 -20.40
C ALA A 124 25.52 -15.64 -21.65
N LEU A 125 24.37 -16.22 -22.00
CA LEU A 125 23.32 -15.59 -22.83
C LEU A 125 22.16 -16.59 -22.96
N ARG A 126 21.05 -16.31 -22.28
CA ARG A 126 19.65 -16.71 -22.55
C ARG A 126 18.86 -16.72 -21.24
N ARG A 127 18.50 -15.53 -20.76
CA ARG A 127 17.22 -15.35 -20.08
C ARG A 127 16.32 -14.53 -21.00
N SER A 128 16.00 -15.11 -22.14
CA SER A 128 14.66 -14.94 -22.69
C SER A 128 13.80 -15.90 -21.88
N VAL A 129 12.98 -15.38 -20.97
CA VAL A 129 11.80 -16.13 -20.53
C VAL A 129 10.95 -16.23 -21.79
N SER A 130 11.19 -17.28 -22.57
CA SER A 130 10.40 -17.58 -23.75
C SER A 130 9.04 -17.97 -23.21
N TYR A 131 8.03 -17.11 -23.40
CA TYR A 131 6.60 -17.44 -23.21
C TYR A 131 6.12 -18.62 -24.08
N LEU A 132 7.05 -19.18 -24.84
CA LEU A 132 6.92 -20.10 -25.92
C LEU A 132 7.76 -21.30 -25.55
N ALA A 133 7.13 -22.25 -24.85
CA ALA A 133 7.69 -23.58 -24.65
C ALA A 133 7.37 -24.39 -25.92
N TYR A 134 8.38 -24.94 -26.57
CA TYR A 134 8.17 -25.78 -27.72
C TYR A 134 7.80 -27.18 -27.24
N GLY A 135 6.51 -27.54 -27.34
CA GLY A 135 6.01 -28.90 -27.10
C GLY A 135 6.37 -29.89 -28.23
N CYS A 136 7.02 -29.39 -29.29
CA CYS A 136 7.50 -30.15 -30.44
C CYS A 136 8.84 -29.58 -30.95
N GLU A 137 9.54 -30.30 -31.82
CA GLU A 137 10.67 -29.73 -32.58
C GLU A 137 10.24 -29.54 -34.05
N PRO A 138 10.55 -28.39 -34.68
CA PRO A 138 10.31 -28.23 -36.10
C PRO A 138 11.27 -29.12 -36.90
N ASP A 139 10.77 -29.76 -37.95
CA ASP A 139 11.60 -30.48 -38.92
C ASP A 139 11.85 -29.56 -40.12
N ILE A 140 13.12 -29.33 -40.48
CA ILE A 140 13.47 -28.40 -41.56
C ILE A 140 14.05 -29.19 -42.73
N GLY A 141 13.24 -29.39 -43.76
CA GLY A 141 13.63 -30.04 -45.01
C GLY A 141 14.29 -29.08 -46.01
N LEU A 142 14.58 -29.59 -47.21
CA LEU A 142 15.25 -28.84 -48.29
C LEU A 142 14.38 -27.72 -48.88
N SER A 143 13.07 -27.82 -48.74
CA SER A 143 12.10 -26.81 -49.16
C SER A 143 11.01 -26.65 -48.10
N TYR A 144 10.24 -25.56 -48.14
CA TYR A 144 9.12 -25.35 -47.21
C TYR A 144 8.08 -26.49 -47.25
N LYS A 145 8.03 -27.26 -48.35
CA LYS A 145 7.11 -28.40 -48.51
C LYS A 145 7.59 -29.64 -47.74
N ASP A 146 8.89 -29.72 -47.47
CA ASP A 146 9.55 -30.82 -46.78
C ASP A 146 9.83 -30.47 -45.31
N SER A 147 9.42 -29.28 -44.87
CA SER A 147 9.55 -28.82 -43.49
C SER A 147 8.22 -28.98 -42.74
N THR A 148 8.29 -29.43 -41.49
CA THR A 148 7.15 -29.45 -40.57
C THR A 148 7.32 -28.31 -39.55
N PRO A 149 6.45 -27.29 -39.55
CA PRO A 149 6.53 -26.24 -38.56
C PRO A 149 6.14 -26.78 -37.19
N CYS A 150 6.84 -26.33 -36.14
CA CYS A 150 6.39 -26.45 -34.77
C CYS A 150 6.14 -25.05 -34.24
N TRP A 151 4.90 -24.80 -33.85
CA TRP A 151 4.53 -23.58 -33.15
C TRP A 151 4.75 -23.80 -31.66
N PRO A 152 5.37 -22.84 -30.97
CA PRO A 152 5.49 -22.93 -29.53
C PRO A 152 4.11 -22.85 -28.87
N GLU A 153 3.95 -23.59 -27.78
CA GLU A 153 2.75 -23.53 -26.95
C GLU A 153 2.73 -22.18 -26.22
N VAL A 154 1.64 -21.46 -26.40
CA VAL A 154 1.34 -20.24 -25.64
C VAL A 154 0.59 -20.67 -24.38
N ALA A 155 1.10 -20.32 -23.21
CA ALA A 155 0.41 -20.59 -21.95
C ALA A 155 -1.02 -20.04 -22.01
N GLN A 156 -2.00 -20.89 -21.71
CA GLN A 156 -3.41 -20.53 -21.65
C GLN A 156 -3.89 -20.62 -20.20
N PRO A 157 -4.70 -19.66 -19.75
CA PRO A 157 -5.33 -19.78 -18.45
C PRO A 157 -6.34 -20.94 -18.46
N PRO A 158 -6.63 -21.55 -17.30
CA PRO A 158 -7.70 -22.52 -17.19
C PRO A 158 -9.02 -21.99 -17.77
N LYS A 159 -9.79 -22.86 -18.41
CA LYS A 159 -11.09 -22.47 -18.98
C LYS A 159 -12.01 -21.90 -17.88
N GLY A 160 -12.58 -20.73 -18.13
CA GLY A 160 -13.45 -20.04 -17.17
C GLY A 160 -12.69 -19.31 -16.06
N SER A 161 -11.39 -19.08 -16.23
CA SER A 161 -10.66 -18.16 -15.35
C SER A 161 -11.35 -16.78 -15.31
N PRO A 162 -11.54 -16.20 -14.12
CA PRO A 162 -12.13 -14.87 -14.00
C PRO A 162 -11.11 -13.81 -14.40
N ASN A 163 -11.62 -12.64 -14.79
CA ASN A 163 -10.85 -11.42 -14.75
C ASN A 163 -10.55 -11.07 -13.29
N ILE A 164 -9.44 -10.38 -13.04
CA ILE A 164 -9.05 -9.92 -11.71
C ILE A 164 -8.88 -8.41 -11.75
N VAL A 165 -9.59 -7.68 -10.90
CA VAL A 165 -9.46 -6.22 -10.78
C VAL A 165 -9.12 -5.88 -9.33
N PHE A 166 -7.99 -5.22 -9.13
CA PHE A 166 -7.64 -4.59 -7.86
C PHE A 166 -7.87 -3.10 -7.97
N ILE A 167 -8.77 -2.57 -7.15
CA ILE A 167 -8.99 -1.14 -6.98
C ILE A 167 -8.27 -0.73 -5.69
N VAL A 168 -7.34 0.21 -5.79
CA VAL A 168 -6.56 0.70 -4.64
C VAL A 168 -6.79 2.18 -4.45
N LEU A 169 -7.33 2.53 -3.28
CA LEU A 169 -7.42 3.89 -2.76
C LEU A 169 -6.13 4.27 -2.03
N ASP A 170 -5.85 5.58 -1.94
CA ASP A 170 -4.59 6.11 -1.41
C ASP A 170 -4.91 7.01 -0.20
N ASP A 171 -4.47 6.60 1.00
CA ASP A 171 -4.75 7.30 2.27
C ASP A 171 -6.25 7.42 2.67
N VAL A 172 -7.08 6.43 2.31
CA VAL A 172 -8.49 6.38 2.76
C VAL A 172 -8.64 5.56 4.04
N GLY A 173 -9.06 6.20 5.12
CA GLY A 173 -9.28 5.56 6.42
C GLY A 173 -10.55 4.72 6.50
N PHE A 174 -10.52 3.72 7.37
CA PHE A 174 -11.62 2.77 7.61
C PHE A 174 -13.00 3.42 7.85
N GLY A 175 -13.04 4.53 8.59
CA GLY A 175 -14.27 5.23 8.98
C GLY A 175 -14.71 6.32 8.00
N GLN A 176 -14.20 6.34 6.76
CA GLN A 176 -14.55 7.34 5.75
C GLN A 176 -15.58 6.87 4.73
N ILE A 177 -15.60 5.56 4.42
CA ILE A 177 -16.49 4.95 3.40
C ILE A 177 -17.85 4.60 4.01
N GLY A 178 -18.94 4.84 3.27
CA GLY A 178 -20.33 4.65 3.71
C GLY A 178 -20.61 3.24 4.24
N CYS A 179 -20.22 2.20 3.49
CA CYS A 179 -20.43 0.79 3.86
C CYS A 179 -19.61 0.31 5.08
N PHE A 180 -18.68 1.14 5.59
CA PHE A 180 -17.94 0.98 6.85
C PHE A 180 -18.37 1.99 7.92
N GLY A 181 -19.52 2.66 7.74
CA GLY A 181 -20.14 3.59 8.69
C GLY A 181 -19.65 5.04 8.57
N GLY A 182 -18.86 5.37 7.55
CA GLY A 182 -18.36 6.71 7.29
C GLY A 182 -19.44 7.71 6.82
N PRO A 183 -19.15 9.02 6.89
CA PRO A 183 -20.11 10.07 6.52
C PRO A 183 -20.06 10.47 5.04
N ILE A 184 -19.07 9.99 4.28
CA ILE A 184 -18.87 10.38 2.88
C ILE A 184 -19.73 9.49 1.98
N GLU A 185 -20.39 10.10 1.01
CA GLU A 185 -21.25 9.40 0.05
C GLU A 185 -20.38 8.62 -0.95
N THR A 186 -20.39 7.29 -0.84
CA THR A 186 -19.66 6.37 -1.72
C THR A 186 -20.60 5.31 -2.31
N PRO A 187 -21.67 5.70 -3.03
CA PRO A 187 -22.73 4.77 -3.43
C PRO A 187 -22.27 3.63 -4.33
N ASN A 188 -21.19 3.79 -5.12
CA ASN A 188 -20.70 2.72 -5.99
C ASN A 188 -19.85 1.70 -5.24
N ILE A 189 -19.01 2.16 -4.31
CA ILE A 189 -18.30 1.28 -3.37
C ILE A 189 -19.30 0.58 -2.46
N ASP A 190 -20.35 1.27 -2.00
CA ASP A 190 -21.42 0.69 -1.20
C ASP A 190 -22.17 -0.40 -1.98
N ARG A 191 -22.47 -0.16 -3.27
CA ARG A 191 -23.04 -1.19 -4.17
C ARG A 191 -22.14 -2.42 -4.29
N LEU A 192 -20.82 -2.24 -4.45
CA LEU A 192 -19.88 -3.37 -4.47
C LEU A 192 -19.89 -4.17 -3.16
N ALA A 193 -20.01 -3.48 -2.03
CA ALA A 193 -20.06 -4.11 -0.72
C ALA A 193 -21.38 -4.83 -0.43
N GLU A 194 -22.50 -4.33 -0.96
CA GLU A 194 -23.83 -4.95 -0.85
C GLU A 194 -23.91 -6.26 -1.63
N ASP A 195 -23.32 -6.30 -2.82
CA ASP A 195 -23.26 -7.50 -3.67
C ASP A 195 -22.03 -8.39 -3.39
N GLY A 196 -21.19 -7.99 -2.44
CA GLY A 196 -19.90 -8.61 -2.16
C GLY A 196 -19.70 -9.03 -0.70
N LEU A 197 -18.44 -9.03 -0.27
CA LEU A 197 -18.05 -9.26 1.12
C LEU A 197 -17.43 -7.98 1.68
N ARG A 198 -17.55 -7.78 2.99
CA ARG A 198 -16.82 -6.72 3.69
C ARG A 198 -15.90 -7.38 4.71
N TYR A 199 -14.63 -7.05 4.66
CA TYR A 199 -13.63 -7.52 5.61
C TYR A 199 -13.37 -6.42 6.62
N THR A 200 -13.80 -6.65 7.85
CA THR A 200 -13.67 -5.68 8.95
C THR A 200 -12.41 -5.88 9.78
N ASN A 201 -11.48 -6.74 9.32
CA ASN A 201 -10.21 -7.04 9.99
C ASN A 201 -9.11 -7.36 8.95
N PHE A 202 -8.97 -6.46 7.97
CA PHE A 202 -7.94 -6.51 6.94
C PHE A 202 -6.81 -5.54 7.29
N HIS A 203 -5.56 -5.96 7.04
CA HIS A 203 -4.38 -5.20 7.44
C HIS A 203 -3.42 -4.92 6.30
N THR A 204 -2.91 -3.70 6.27
CA THR A 204 -1.84 -3.25 5.37
C THR A 204 -0.58 -2.86 6.14
N SER A 205 0.45 -2.38 5.45
CA SER A 205 1.54 -1.66 6.09
C SER A 205 1.12 -0.21 6.33
N PRO A 206 1.70 0.52 7.31
CA PRO A 206 1.27 1.88 7.61
C PRO A 206 1.70 2.93 6.57
N MET A 207 2.12 2.49 5.39
CA MET A 207 2.65 3.32 4.31
C MET A 207 2.42 2.63 2.96
N CYS A 208 2.22 3.47 1.93
CA CYS A 208 1.86 3.11 0.57
C CYS A 208 2.84 2.16 -0.14
N SER A 209 4.13 2.53 -0.33
CA SER A 209 5.08 1.64 -1.05
C SER A 209 5.24 0.27 -0.37
N PRO A 210 5.42 0.18 0.96
CA PRO A 210 5.42 -1.10 1.67
C PRO A 210 4.17 -1.96 1.42
N THR A 211 2.97 -1.37 1.48
CA THR A 211 1.72 -2.11 1.20
C THR A 211 1.68 -2.62 -0.23
N ARG A 212 2.04 -1.79 -1.21
CA ARG A 212 2.06 -2.18 -2.63
C ARG A 212 3.07 -3.29 -2.90
N ALA A 213 4.22 -3.27 -2.21
CA ALA A 213 5.19 -4.36 -2.26
C ALA A 213 4.60 -5.67 -1.72
N CYS A 214 3.90 -5.62 -0.58
CA CYS A 214 3.19 -6.77 -0.02
C CYS A 214 2.13 -7.30 -0.99
N LEU A 215 1.32 -6.40 -1.56
CA LEU A 215 0.23 -6.71 -2.48
C LEU A 215 0.70 -7.52 -3.69
N PHE A 216 1.80 -7.09 -4.33
CA PHE A 216 2.29 -7.76 -5.52
C PHE A 216 3.14 -8.99 -5.25
N THR A 217 3.73 -9.12 -4.06
CA THR A 217 4.67 -10.21 -3.78
C THR A 217 4.13 -11.28 -2.86
N GLY A 218 3.06 -10.98 -2.11
CA GLY A 218 2.58 -11.83 -1.01
C GLY A 218 3.60 -11.98 0.12
N ARG A 219 4.60 -11.08 0.21
CA ARG A 219 5.68 -11.13 1.19
C ARG A 219 5.71 -9.88 2.05
N ASN A 220 6.28 -10.02 3.25
CA ASN A 220 6.60 -8.88 4.09
C ASN A 220 7.52 -7.89 3.33
N HIS A 221 7.17 -6.60 3.38
CA HIS A 221 7.81 -5.54 2.61
C HIS A 221 9.32 -5.39 2.86
N HIS A 222 9.83 -5.66 4.07
CA HIS A 222 11.27 -5.69 4.34
C HIS A 222 11.99 -6.81 3.54
N SER A 223 11.36 -7.98 3.43
CA SER A 223 11.88 -9.11 2.64
C SER A 223 11.74 -8.88 1.13
N ALA A 224 10.75 -8.07 0.72
CA ALA A 224 10.54 -7.67 -0.66
C ALA A 224 11.48 -6.56 -1.14
N GLY A 225 12.29 -5.95 -0.25
CA GLY A 225 13.22 -4.87 -0.63
C GLY A 225 12.71 -3.45 -0.38
N ILE A 226 11.49 -3.32 0.16
CA ILE A 226 10.74 -2.06 0.33
C ILE A 226 10.46 -1.83 1.83
N GLY A 227 11.50 -1.59 2.61
CA GLY A 227 11.39 -1.41 4.07
C GLY A 227 10.75 -0.10 4.54
N THR A 228 10.67 0.90 3.65
CA THR A 228 9.98 2.19 3.84
C THR A 228 9.51 2.70 2.47
N VAL A 229 9.03 3.94 2.37
CA VAL A 229 8.70 4.58 1.09
C VAL A 229 9.91 4.62 0.15
N VAL A 230 9.67 4.38 -1.14
CA VAL A 230 10.77 4.22 -2.13
C VAL A 230 11.58 5.50 -2.38
N ASP A 231 11.05 6.64 -1.94
CA ASP A 231 11.66 7.97 -2.04
C ASP A 231 12.83 8.16 -1.06
N LEU A 232 12.99 7.27 -0.08
CA LEU A 232 14.03 7.33 0.95
C LEU A 232 14.92 6.06 0.96
N PRO A 233 15.61 5.74 -0.15
CA PRO A 233 16.46 4.55 -0.20
C PRO A 233 17.70 4.70 0.68
N THR A 234 18.12 3.58 1.27
CA THR A 234 19.37 3.46 2.03
C THR A 234 20.22 2.29 1.50
N GLY A 235 21.46 2.17 1.98
CA GLY A 235 22.35 1.08 1.60
C GLY A 235 22.07 -0.27 2.28
N TYR A 236 21.08 -0.35 3.19
CA TYR A 236 20.83 -1.55 3.97
C TYR A 236 19.99 -2.59 3.21
N PRO A 237 20.23 -3.91 3.41
CA PRO A 237 19.40 -4.96 2.83
C PRO A 237 17.93 -4.79 3.21
N GLY A 238 17.03 -4.88 2.23
CA GLY A 238 15.60 -4.64 2.44
C GLY A 238 15.18 -3.17 2.38
N TYR A 239 16.14 -2.23 2.30
CA TYR A 239 15.90 -0.79 2.34
C TYR A 239 16.59 -0.04 1.19
N ASN A 240 17.00 -0.74 0.13
CA ASN A 240 17.53 -0.11 -1.09
C ASN A 240 16.42 0.20 -2.11
N MET A 241 15.16 -0.10 -1.78
CA MET A 241 13.95 0.21 -2.55
C MET A 241 13.89 -0.46 -3.92
N ASN A 242 14.72 -1.46 -4.15
CA ASN A 242 14.64 -2.31 -5.33
C ASN A 242 13.81 -3.54 -4.97
N LEU A 243 12.78 -3.83 -5.78
CA LEU A 243 11.96 -5.01 -5.54
C LEU A 243 12.84 -6.26 -5.69
N SER A 244 12.76 -7.15 -4.71
CA SER A 244 13.62 -8.32 -4.64
C SER A 244 13.40 -9.23 -5.84
N LYS A 245 14.44 -9.43 -6.67
CA LYS A 245 14.43 -10.34 -7.82
C LYS A 245 14.27 -11.83 -7.45
N ASN A 246 14.26 -12.15 -6.15
CA ASN A 246 13.99 -13.48 -5.62
C ASN A 246 12.49 -13.73 -5.37
N THR A 247 11.63 -12.77 -5.74
CA THR A 247 10.18 -12.89 -5.60
C THR A 247 9.53 -12.51 -6.92
N ALA A 248 8.78 -13.43 -7.50
CA ALA A 248 7.93 -13.12 -8.64
C ALA A 248 6.76 -12.25 -8.17
N THR A 249 6.34 -11.29 -8.99
CA THR A 249 5.12 -10.53 -8.71
C THR A 249 3.89 -11.32 -9.15
N LEU A 250 2.73 -10.98 -8.58
CA LEU A 250 1.43 -11.48 -9.02
C LEU A 250 1.22 -11.25 -10.53
N ALA A 251 1.62 -10.09 -11.04
CA ALA A 251 1.54 -9.78 -12.47
C ALA A 251 2.44 -10.70 -13.31
N ASP A 252 3.71 -10.91 -12.91
CA ASP A 252 4.62 -11.84 -13.60
C ASP A 252 4.06 -13.26 -13.65
N MET A 253 3.49 -13.72 -12.52
CA MET A 253 2.89 -15.04 -12.40
C MET A 253 1.66 -15.19 -13.30
N LEU A 254 0.74 -14.21 -13.28
CA LEU A 254 -0.48 -14.23 -14.09
C LEU A 254 -0.17 -14.13 -15.60
N LYS A 255 0.75 -13.24 -15.97
CA LYS A 255 1.22 -13.10 -17.36
C LYS A 255 1.81 -14.40 -17.89
N SER A 256 2.63 -15.08 -17.08
CA SER A 256 3.21 -16.38 -17.44
C SER A 256 2.16 -17.49 -17.58
N ASN A 257 0.94 -17.29 -17.07
CA ASN A 257 -0.20 -18.21 -17.20
C ASN A 257 -1.27 -17.70 -18.18
N GLY A 258 -0.90 -16.80 -19.09
CA GLY A 258 -1.76 -16.40 -20.21
C GLY A 258 -2.75 -15.26 -19.93
N PHE A 259 -2.70 -14.64 -18.75
CA PHE A 259 -3.45 -13.41 -18.49
C PHE A 259 -2.83 -12.23 -19.23
N ASN A 260 -3.66 -11.28 -19.68
CA ASN A 260 -3.17 -9.94 -19.97
C ASN A 260 -3.02 -9.16 -18.66
N THR A 261 -1.97 -8.35 -18.52
CA THR A 261 -1.67 -7.64 -17.27
C THR A 261 -1.60 -6.14 -17.50
N ILE A 262 -2.46 -5.41 -16.80
CA ILE A 262 -2.72 -3.98 -17.00
C ILE A 262 -2.56 -3.27 -15.65
N ALA A 263 -1.82 -2.17 -15.64
CA ALA A 263 -1.76 -1.25 -14.52
C ALA A 263 -2.21 0.15 -14.95
N ALA A 264 -3.08 0.78 -14.16
CA ALA A 264 -3.53 2.14 -14.33
C ALA A 264 -3.42 2.91 -13.00
N GLY A 265 -2.69 4.02 -12.99
CA GLY A 265 -2.60 4.94 -11.86
C GLY A 265 -1.31 4.86 -11.04
N LYS A 266 -1.39 5.00 -9.71
CA LYS A 266 -0.23 5.12 -8.82
C LYS A 266 0.56 3.81 -8.77
N TRP A 267 1.85 3.91 -9.08
CA TRP A 267 2.77 2.78 -8.96
C TRP A 267 3.51 2.73 -7.63
N HIS A 268 4.31 3.76 -7.34
CA HIS A 268 5.07 3.95 -6.09
C HIS A 268 5.97 2.79 -5.64
N LEU A 269 6.50 2.00 -6.58
CA LEU A 269 7.55 1.00 -6.33
C LEU A 269 8.83 1.26 -7.15
N SER A 270 8.94 2.45 -7.74
CA SER A 270 10.09 2.87 -8.56
C SER A 270 10.97 3.86 -7.81
N PRO A 271 12.13 3.44 -7.24
CA PRO A 271 13.07 4.37 -6.60
C PRO A 271 13.75 5.30 -7.61
N TYR A 272 13.75 4.95 -8.89
CA TYR A 272 14.27 5.75 -10.00
C TYR A 272 13.19 5.93 -11.06
N THR A 273 12.89 7.18 -11.40
CA THR A 273 11.82 7.55 -12.35
C THR A 273 12.35 8.28 -13.60
N THR A 274 13.66 8.10 -13.88
CA THR A 274 14.35 8.70 -15.03
C THR A 274 13.95 8.04 -16.37
N ALA A 275 13.86 8.86 -17.42
CA ALA A 275 13.58 8.40 -18.79
C ALA A 275 14.70 7.54 -19.39
N ALA A 276 15.90 7.55 -18.81
CA ALA A 276 17.03 6.72 -19.27
C ALA A 276 16.99 5.28 -18.71
N GLY A 277 16.08 4.99 -17.77
CA GLY A 277 16.09 3.76 -17.00
C GLY A 277 17.16 3.73 -15.89
N PRO A 278 17.33 2.59 -15.20
CA PRO A 278 16.70 1.29 -15.47
C PRO A 278 15.19 1.27 -15.24
N PHE A 279 14.48 0.40 -15.97
CA PHE A 279 13.02 0.22 -15.86
C PHE A 279 12.64 -1.04 -15.06
N ASP A 280 13.61 -1.72 -14.43
CA ASP A 280 13.40 -2.99 -13.70
C ASP A 280 12.29 -2.91 -12.65
N ASN A 281 12.14 -1.76 -11.99
CA ASN A 281 11.12 -1.53 -10.96
C ASN A 281 9.86 -0.85 -11.48
N TRP A 282 9.80 -0.48 -12.76
CA TRP A 282 8.60 0.11 -13.35
C TRP A 282 7.57 -0.99 -13.58
N PRO A 283 6.27 -0.66 -13.73
CA PRO A 283 5.22 -1.66 -13.96
C PRO A 283 5.57 -2.64 -15.09
N THR A 284 6.10 -2.14 -16.20
CA THR A 284 6.50 -2.94 -17.36
C THR A 284 7.75 -3.80 -17.13
N GLY A 285 8.53 -3.51 -16.09
CA GLY A 285 9.69 -4.29 -15.66
C GLY A 285 9.34 -5.41 -14.67
N VAL A 286 8.14 -5.38 -14.08
CA VAL A 286 7.70 -6.33 -13.04
C VAL A 286 6.39 -7.05 -13.38
N GLY A 287 6.14 -7.26 -14.66
CA GLY A 287 5.12 -8.18 -15.13
C GLY A 287 3.91 -7.56 -15.78
N PHE A 288 3.70 -6.24 -15.69
CA PHE A 288 2.60 -5.60 -16.41
C PHE A 288 2.95 -5.41 -17.90
N GLU A 289 2.03 -5.73 -18.80
CA GLU A 289 2.21 -5.52 -20.24
C GLU A 289 1.82 -4.10 -20.65
N LYS A 290 0.83 -3.52 -19.96
CA LYS A 290 0.36 -2.16 -20.18
C LYS A 290 0.43 -1.36 -18.90
N TYR A 291 0.83 -0.10 -19.01
CA TYR A 291 0.85 0.84 -17.91
C TYR A 291 0.48 2.24 -18.37
N TYR A 292 -0.37 2.91 -17.60
CA TYR A 292 -0.65 4.33 -17.70
C TYR A 292 -0.85 4.92 -16.31
N GLY A 293 -0.14 5.98 -15.94
CA GLY A 293 -0.29 6.60 -14.61
C GLY A 293 0.96 7.34 -14.18
N TYR A 294 1.22 7.42 -12.88
CA TYR A 294 2.36 8.14 -12.33
C TYR A 294 3.18 7.26 -11.37
N LEU A 295 4.51 7.46 -11.41
CA LEU A 295 5.46 6.57 -10.74
C LEU A 295 5.75 6.97 -9.29
N GLY A 296 5.62 8.26 -8.97
CA GLY A 296 5.98 8.83 -7.68
C GLY A 296 5.02 8.51 -6.55
N ALA A 297 5.32 9.04 -5.37
CA ALA A 297 4.47 8.92 -4.19
C ALA A 297 3.10 9.60 -4.37
N GLU A 298 3.09 10.69 -5.12
CA GLU A 298 1.95 11.58 -5.25
C GLU A 298 2.07 12.37 -6.56
N THR A 299 0.99 13.02 -6.98
CA THR A 299 0.96 13.87 -8.17
C THR A 299 -0.19 14.86 -8.08
N ASN A 300 -0.05 16.00 -8.76
CA ASN A 300 -1.15 16.93 -8.95
C ASN A 300 -2.25 16.26 -9.81
N GLN A 301 -3.50 16.25 -9.34
CA GLN A 301 -4.62 15.61 -10.05
C GLN A 301 -5.13 16.38 -11.27
N TRP A 302 -4.80 17.67 -11.35
CA TRP A 302 -5.13 18.58 -12.45
C TRP A 302 -4.01 18.66 -13.50
N TYR A 303 -2.75 18.56 -13.04
CA TYR A 303 -1.55 18.63 -13.88
C TYR A 303 -0.56 17.50 -13.54
N PRO A 304 -0.92 16.23 -13.79
CA PRO A 304 -0.14 15.09 -13.31
C PRO A 304 1.14 14.83 -14.11
N ASP A 305 2.13 14.20 -13.47
CA ASP A 305 3.35 13.72 -14.11
C ASP A 305 3.15 12.27 -14.61
N LEU A 306 2.64 12.15 -15.85
CA LEU A 306 2.18 10.89 -16.41
C LEU A 306 3.25 10.10 -17.17
N THR A 307 3.06 8.80 -17.17
CA THR A 307 3.90 7.79 -17.82
C THR A 307 3.01 6.77 -18.49
N SER A 308 3.26 6.49 -19.77
CA SER A 308 2.68 5.38 -20.52
C SER A 308 3.78 4.37 -20.86
N GLY A 309 3.68 3.16 -20.32
CA GLY A 309 4.74 2.15 -20.39
C GLY A 309 6.03 2.68 -19.76
N THR A 310 7.05 2.94 -20.57
CA THR A 310 8.34 3.52 -20.14
C THR A 310 8.55 4.97 -20.59
N LYS A 311 7.52 5.62 -21.16
CA LYS A 311 7.61 6.95 -21.76
C LYS A 311 6.79 7.96 -20.93
N ARG A 312 7.40 9.10 -20.60
CA ARG A 312 6.65 10.25 -20.07
C ARG A 312 5.70 10.81 -21.12
N VAL A 313 4.49 11.16 -20.69
CA VAL A 313 3.44 11.68 -21.55
C VAL A 313 2.76 12.86 -20.86
N ASP A 314 2.27 13.80 -21.65
CA ASP A 314 1.45 14.91 -21.14
C ASP A 314 0.01 14.42 -20.92
N PRO A 315 -0.75 15.03 -20.00
CA PRO A 315 -2.19 14.76 -19.88
C PRO A 315 -2.91 15.09 -21.19
N PRO A 316 -3.96 14.33 -21.56
CA PRO A 316 -4.66 14.49 -22.83
C PRO A 316 -5.47 15.79 -22.97
N ALA A 317 -5.74 16.48 -21.85
CA ALA A 317 -6.52 17.71 -21.80
C ALA A 317 -6.08 18.58 -20.60
N THR A 318 -6.50 19.84 -20.58
CA THR A 318 -6.29 20.74 -19.41
C THR A 318 -7.51 20.73 -18.46
N PRO A 319 -7.37 21.19 -17.21
CA PRO A 319 -8.51 21.30 -16.29
C PRO A 319 -9.66 22.16 -16.83
N GLU A 320 -9.34 23.20 -17.61
CA GLU A 320 -10.33 24.06 -18.27
C GLU A 320 -11.13 23.32 -19.35
N GLU A 321 -10.57 22.24 -19.90
CA GLU A 321 -11.23 21.33 -20.84
C GLU A 321 -11.97 20.18 -20.12
N GLY A 322 -12.00 20.19 -18.78
CA GLY A 322 -12.65 19.18 -17.96
C GLY A 322 -11.74 18.04 -17.51
N TYR A 323 -10.42 18.19 -17.62
CA TYR A 323 -9.48 17.14 -17.21
C TYR A 323 -9.47 16.92 -15.69
N HIS A 324 -9.49 15.66 -15.28
CA HIS A 324 -9.08 15.23 -13.95
C HIS A 324 -8.50 13.82 -14.02
N LEU A 325 -7.41 13.57 -13.28
CA LEU A 325 -6.67 12.31 -13.33
C LEU A 325 -7.54 11.08 -13.07
N SER A 326 -8.46 11.12 -12.11
CA SER A 326 -9.30 9.95 -11.79
C SER A 326 -10.17 9.49 -12.96
N GLU A 327 -10.66 10.41 -13.79
CA GLU A 327 -11.45 10.07 -14.98
C GLU A 327 -10.57 9.48 -16.06
N ASP A 328 -9.41 10.09 -16.27
CA ASP A 328 -8.39 9.70 -17.24
C ASP A 328 -7.84 8.28 -16.98
N LEU A 329 -7.60 7.93 -15.71
CA LEU A 329 -7.17 6.59 -15.31
C LEU A 329 -8.22 5.53 -15.64
N VAL A 330 -9.51 5.81 -15.39
CA VAL A 330 -10.61 4.89 -15.70
C VAL A 330 -10.79 4.74 -17.21
N ASP A 331 -10.72 5.83 -17.97
CA ASP A 331 -10.83 5.78 -19.43
C ASP A 331 -9.69 4.97 -20.06
N HIS A 332 -8.46 5.13 -19.58
CA HIS A 332 -7.33 4.33 -20.04
C HIS A 332 -7.44 2.86 -19.62
N ALA A 333 -7.91 2.56 -18.40
CA ALA A 333 -8.14 1.18 -17.97
C ALA A 333 -9.18 0.47 -18.84
N ILE A 334 -10.31 1.14 -19.14
CA ILE A 334 -11.34 0.64 -20.05
C ILE A 334 -10.77 0.47 -21.46
N GLY A 335 -10.00 1.43 -21.97
CA GLY A 335 -9.34 1.34 -23.27
C GLY A 335 -8.42 0.10 -23.37
N PHE A 336 -7.62 -0.15 -22.34
CA PHE A 336 -6.74 -1.32 -22.31
C PHE A 336 -7.48 -2.66 -22.25
N ILE A 337 -8.63 -2.72 -21.56
CA ILE A 337 -9.51 -3.90 -21.57
C ILE A 337 -10.14 -4.08 -22.96
N ASN A 338 -10.64 -3.01 -23.59
CA ASN A 338 -11.21 -3.08 -24.94
C ASN A 338 -10.19 -3.59 -25.97
N ASP A 339 -8.94 -3.14 -25.91
CA ASP A 339 -7.85 -3.65 -26.75
C ASP A 339 -7.64 -5.16 -26.56
N ASN A 340 -7.75 -5.66 -25.32
CA ASN A 340 -7.62 -7.09 -25.01
C ASN A 340 -8.75 -7.88 -25.67
N GLN A 341 -9.99 -7.42 -25.44
CA GLN A 341 -11.20 -8.07 -25.91
C GLN A 341 -11.39 -8.00 -27.44
N ALA A 342 -10.82 -6.99 -28.09
CA ALA A 342 -10.87 -6.87 -29.55
C ALA A 342 -10.12 -7.99 -30.28
N ILE A 343 -9.15 -8.63 -29.61
CA ILE A 343 -8.33 -9.71 -30.18
C ILE A 343 -8.79 -11.07 -29.66
N ASP A 344 -9.04 -11.18 -28.36
CA ASP A 344 -9.45 -12.44 -27.72
C ASP A 344 -10.44 -12.16 -26.59
N LEU A 345 -11.71 -12.48 -26.82
CA LEU A 345 -12.81 -12.27 -25.87
C LEU A 345 -12.72 -13.20 -24.66
N GLU A 346 -12.04 -14.34 -24.78
CA GLU A 346 -11.92 -15.33 -23.70
C GLU A 346 -10.65 -15.13 -22.87
N LYS A 347 -9.70 -14.30 -23.34
CA LYS A 347 -8.46 -14.04 -22.61
C LYS A 347 -8.72 -13.18 -21.37
N PRO A 348 -8.53 -13.71 -20.14
CA PRO A 348 -8.73 -12.95 -18.92
C PRO A 348 -7.64 -11.90 -18.75
N TYR A 349 -7.97 -10.86 -17.99
CA TYR A 349 -7.01 -9.83 -17.60
C TYR A 349 -6.88 -9.70 -16.09
N PHE A 350 -5.70 -9.23 -15.68
CA PHE A 350 -5.46 -8.65 -14.37
C PHE A 350 -5.31 -7.13 -14.53
N LEU A 351 -6.22 -6.37 -13.95
CA LEU A 351 -6.15 -4.92 -13.87
C LEU A 351 -5.80 -4.50 -12.44
N TYR A 352 -4.74 -3.73 -12.30
CA TYR A 352 -4.43 -2.96 -11.10
C TYR A 352 -4.79 -1.49 -11.36
N LEU A 353 -5.89 -1.03 -10.79
CA LEU A 353 -6.40 0.33 -10.89
C LEU A 353 -6.18 1.05 -9.56
N ALA A 354 -5.12 1.83 -9.48
CA ALA A 354 -4.72 2.52 -8.25
C ALA A 354 -4.90 4.03 -8.40
N PHE A 355 -5.90 4.59 -7.72
CA PHE A 355 -6.12 6.02 -7.74
C PHE A 355 -5.03 6.74 -6.93
N GLY A 356 -4.77 8.00 -7.28
CA GLY A 356 -4.09 8.95 -6.40
C GLY A 356 -5.05 9.69 -5.48
N ALA A 357 -6.30 9.25 -5.46
CA ALA A 357 -7.36 9.95 -4.80
C ALA A 357 -7.29 9.80 -3.30
N CYS A 358 -7.56 10.91 -2.60
CA CYS A 358 -7.46 11.08 -1.15
C CYS A 358 -6.04 11.19 -0.57
N HIS A 359 -5.00 10.99 -1.38
CA HIS A 359 -3.65 11.45 -1.06
C HIS A 359 -3.53 12.95 -1.37
N SER A 360 -2.58 13.65 -0.73
CA SER A 360 -2.26 15.02 -1.14
C SER A 360 -1.76 15.08 -2.59
N PRO A 361 -2.09 16.14 -3.34
CA PRO A 361 -3.00 17.20 -2.95
C PRO A 361 -4.47 16.78 -3.08
N HIS A 362 -5.31 17.15 -2.09
CA HIS A 362 -6.74 16.83 -2.13
C HIS A 362 -7.45 17.72 -3.16
N HIS A 363 -7.55 17.24 -4.39
CA HIS A 363 -8.14 17.95 -5.52
C HIS A 363 -9.44 17.30 -5.97
N ALA A 364 -10.49 18.10 -6.18
CA ALA A 364 -11.78 17.58 -6.61
C ALA A 364 -12.55 18.63 -7.42
N PRO A 365 -13.38 18.21 -8.39
CA PRO A 365 -14.25 19.15 -9.09
C PRO A 365 -15.20 19.85 -8.11
N GLN A 366 -15.45 21.14 -8.34
CA GLN A 366 -16.15 21.99 -7.39
C GLN A 366 -17.56 21.49 -7.08
N GLU A 367 -18.26 20.91 -8.06
CA GLU A 367 -19.60 20.37 -7.83
C GLU A 367 -19.63 19.24 -6.80
N TYR A 368 -18.57 18.43 -6.70
CA TYR A 368 -18.47 17.37 -5.68
C TYR A 368 -18.12 17.94 -4.31
N ILE A 369 -17.30 18.99 -4.26
CA ILE A 369 -16.98 19.66 -2.99
C ILE A 369 -18.25 20.34 -2.44
N ASP A 370 -19.03 20.99 -3.30
CA ASP A 370 -20.24 21.71 -2.91
C ASP A 370 -21.32 20.80 -2.31
N MET A 371 -21.32 19.49 -2.64
CA MET A 371 -22.19 18.48 -1.99
C MET A 371 -21.99 18.40 -0.47
N TYR A 372 -20.82 18.82 0.03
CA TYR A 372 -20.44 18.69 1.42
C TYR A 372 -20.52 19.98 2.22
N LYS A 373 -20.90 21.09 1.60
CA LYS A 373 -20.96 22.41 2.25
C LYS A 373 -21.74 22.37 3.58
N GLY A 374 -21.06 22.62 4.69
CA GLY A 374 -21.61 22.63 6.05
C GLY A 374 -21.88 21.24 6.65
N LYS A 375 -21.63 20.13 5.94
CA LYS A 375 -21.83 18.76 6.45
C LYS A 375 -20.81 18.34 7.52
N PHE A 376 -19.75 19.15 7.71
CA PHE A 376 -18.66 18.89 8.64
C PHE A 376 -18.48 19.98 9.72
N ASP A 377 -19.40 20.93 9.84
CA ASP A 377 -19.35 22.04 10.81
C ASP A 377 -19.39 21.57 12.29
N GLN A 378 -19.94 20.38 12.52
CA GLN A 378 -19.96 19.71 13.83
C GLN A 378 -18.57 19.25 14.28
N GLY A 379 -17.63 19.08 13.34
CA GLY A 379 -16.23 18.78 13.61
C GLY A 379 -15.89 17.31 13.85
N TRP A 380 -14.59 17.02 13.81
CA TRP A 380 -14.05 15.66 13.92
C TRP A 380 -14.47 14.91 15.19
N ASP A 381 -14.62 15.58 16.34
CA ASP A 381 -15.03 14.92 17.58
C ASP A 381 -16.46 14.37 17.49
N ALA A 382 -17.38 15.13 16.86
CA ALA A 382 -18.75 14.69 16.65
C ALA A 382 -18.84 13.62 15.57
N VAL A 383 -18.17 13.85 14.42
CA VAL A 383 -18.13 12.89 13.30
C VAL A 383 -17.58 11.54 13.75
N ARG A 384 -16.52 11.52 14.57
CA ARG A 384 -15.94 10.29 15.12
C ARG A 384 -16.93 9.50 15.98
N ASN A 385 -17.72 10.18 16.81
CA ASN A 385 -18.77 9.54 17.59
C ASN A 385 -19.91 9.01 16.71
N GLU A 386 -20.36 9.81 15.74
CA GLU A 386 -21.41 9.43 14.79
C GLU A 386 -21.02 8.22 13.96
N THR A 387 -19.78 8.16 13.47
CA THR A 387 -19.23 7.02 12.73
C THR A 387 -19.20 5.75 13.58
N LEU A 388 -18.75 5.81 14.84
CA LEU A 388 -18.80 4.64 15.72
C LEU A 388 -20.24 4.15 15.97
N VAL A 389 -21.19 5.09 16.17
CA VAL A 389 -22.61 4.73 16.33
C VAL A 389 -23.14 4.01 15.09
N ARG A 390 -22.81 4.49 13.88
CA ARG A 390 -23.16 3.81 12.63
C ARG A 390 -22.49 2.44 12.51
N GLN A 391 -21.19 2.35 12.80
CA GLN A 391 -20.44 1.09 12.76
C GLN A 391 -21.04 0.01 13.66
N LYS A 392 -21.44 0.36 14.89
CA LYS A 392 -22.15 -0.54 15.80
C LYS A 392 -23.49 -0.98 15.24
N ALA A 393 -24.32 -0.03 14.82
CA ALA A 393 -25.64 -0.31 14.25
C ALA A 393 -25.58 -1.20 12.99
N MET A 394 -24.49 -1.11 12.22
CA MET A 394 -24.23 -1.92 11.03
C MET A 394 -23.56 -3.27 11.34
N GLY A 395 -23.14 -3.52 12.58
CA GLY A 395 -22.39 -4.72 12.97
C GLY A 395 -20.96 -4.77 12.42
N ILE A 396 -20.40 -3.62 12.01
CA ILE A 396 -19.00 -3.51 11.52
C ILE A 396 -18.02 -3.73 12.68
N VAL A 397 -18.40 -3.28 13.89
CA VAL A 397 -17.63 -3.44 15.12
C VAL A 397 -18.52 -3.95 16.26
N PRO A 398 -17.97 -4.58 17.31
CA PRO A 398 -18.72 -5.00 18.48
C PRO A 398 -19.47 -3.84 19.18
N GLU A 399 -20.64 -4.12 19.76
CA GLU A 399 -21.49 -3.14 20.47
C GLU A 399 -20.80 -2.45 21.66
N ASP A 400 -19.84 -3.11 22.29
CA ASP A 400 -19.05 -2.58 23.41
C ASP A 400 -17.77 -1.85 22.97
N THR A 401 -17.54 -1.68 21.65
CA THR A 401 -16.39 -0.93 21.13
C THR A 401 -16.39 0.51 21.66
N GLU A 402 -15.26 0.96 22.18
CA GLU A 402 -15.07 2.34 22.65
C GLU A 402 -14.06 3.07 21.78
N LEU A 403 -14.25 4.38 21.61
CA LEU A 403 -13.23 5.21 20.97
C LEU A 403 -11.99 5.29 21.87
N PRO A 404 -10.77 5.12 21.33
CA PRO A 404 -9.57 5.44 22.08
C PRO A 404 -9.54 6.94 22.39
N LEU A 405 -8.81 7.28 23.45
CA LEU A 405 -8.55 8.68 23.82
C LEU A 405 -8.09 9.48 22.61
N ARG A 406 -8.60 10.70 22.47
CA ARG A 406 -8.16 11.66 21.45
C ARG A 406 -6.64 11.81 21.56
N ASP A 407 -5.97 11.84 20.41
CA ASP A 407 -4.55 12.13 20.34
C ASP A 407 -4.29 13.46 21.08
N PRO A 408 -3.37 13.51 22.06
CA PRO A 408 -2.99 14.74 22.76
C PRO A 408 -2.58 15.90 21.83
N ASN A 409 -2.12 15.59 20.62
CA ASN A 409 -1.71 16.54 19.58
C ASN A 409 -2.91 17.13 18.81
N VAL A 410 -4.09 16.50 18.88
CA VAL A 410 -5.31 16.98 18.22
C VAL A 410 -6.10 17.87 19.18
N LYS A 411 -6.32 19.14 18.84
CA LYS A 411 -7.15 20.07 19.62
C LYS A 411 -8.62 19.62 19.63
N ALA A 412 -9.34 19.89 20.72
CA ALA A 412 -10.78 19.60 20.77
C ALA A 412 -11.50 20.58 19.83
N TRP A 413 -12.48 20.10 19.06
CA TRP A 413 -13.19 20.94 18.09
C TRP A 413 -13.83 22.16 18.76
N ASN A 414 -14.42 21.97 19.94
CA ASN A 414 -15.06 23.04 20.70
C ASN A 414 -14.08 24.11 21.23
N HIS A 415 -12.76 23.84 21.25
CA HIS A 415 -11.73 24.80 21.66
C HIS A 415 -11.15 25.59 20.47
N LEU A 416 -11.54 25.27 19.24
CA LEU A 416 -11.15 26.01 18.04
C LEU A 416 -11.93 27.33 17.95
N SER A 417 -11.24 28.36 17.46
CA SER A 417 -11.81 29.63 17.03
C SER A 417 -12.74 29.44 15.82
N ALA A 418 -13.54 30.46 15.53
CA ALA A 418 -14.44 30.43 14.37
C ALA A 418 -13.67 30.28 13.04
N ASP A 419 -12.54 30.97 12.89
CA ASP A 419 -11.71 30.91 11.68
C ASP A 419 -11.07 29.53 11.51
N GLU A 420 -10.53 28.94 12.60
CA GLU A 420 -10.03 27.56 12.59
C GLU A 420 -11.13 26.59 12.13
N LYS A 421 -12.32 26.65 12.73
CA LYS A 421 -13.44 25.76 12.35
C LYS A 421 -13.84 25.89 10.89
N ARG A 422 -13.89 27.12 10.37
CA ARG A 422 -14.25 27.39 8.97
C ARG A 422 -13.27 26.76 7.99
N VAL A 423 -11.96 26.95 8.22
CA VAL A 423 -10.91 26.35 7.39
C VAL A 423 -10.95 24.83 7.48
N LEU A 424 -10.95 24.30 8.69
CA LEU A 424 -10.86 22.87 8.92
C LEU A 424 -12.10 22.13 8.40
N ALA A 425 -13.30 22.69 8.51
CA ALA A 425 -14.50 22.10 7.88
C ALA A 425 -14.35 22.06 6.35
N ARG A 426 -13.91 23.17 5.73
CA ARG A 426 -13.68 23.24 4.28
C ARG A 426 -12.67 22.20 3.79
N GLU A 427 -11.59 21.96 4.53
CA GLU A 427 -10.61 20.93 4.17
C GLU A 427 -11.24 19.53 4.08
N GLN A 428 -12.15 19.20 5.00
CA GLN A 428 -12.86 17.93 5.00
C GLN A 428 -13.93 17.86 3.90
N GLU A 429 -14.59 18.97 3.57
CA GLU A 429 -15.49 19.05 2.41
C GLU A 429 -14.76 18.73 1.11
N VAL A 430 -13.55 19.30 0.93
CA VAL A 430 -12.70 19.06 -0.24
C VAL A 430 -12.30 17.58 -0.32
N TYR A 431 -11.86 17.01 0.78
CA TYR A 431 -11.52 15.59 0.86
C TYR A 431 -12.73 14.68 0.53
N ALA A 432 -13.89 14.97 1.12
CA ALA A 432 -15.10 14.21 0.89
C ALA A 432 -15.58 14.31 -0.57
N GLY A 433 -15.49 15.51 -1.16
CA GLY A 433 -15.72 15.71 -2.58
C GLY A 433 -14.78 14.88 -3.46
N PHE A 434 -13.50 14.79 -3.10
CA PHE A 434 -12.51 13.98 -3.83
C PHE A 434 -12.84 12.49 -3.79
N LEU A 435 -13.16 11.97 -2.60
CA LEU A 435 -13.55 10.56 -2.45
C LEU A 435 -14.85 10.24 -3.21
N THR A 436 -15.83 11.14 -3.18
CA THR A 436 -17.11 10.98 -3.91
C THR A 436 -16.91 11.03 -5.43
N HIS A 437 -16.05 11.93 -5.92
CA HIS A 437 -15.69 11.99 -7.33
C HIS A 437 -15.01 10.70 -7.79
N THR A 438 -14.11 10.17 -6.96
CA THR A 438 -13.44 8.89 -7.22
C THR A 438 -14.41 7.71 -7.22
N ASP A 439 -15.35 7.68 -6.26
CA ASP A 439 -16.44 6.71 -6.23
C ASP A 439 -17.27 6.75 -7.51
N ALA A 440 -17.57 7.93 -8.04
CA ALA A 440 -18.27 8.07 -9.32
C ALA A 440 -17.47 7.47 -10.50
N GLN A 441 -16.13 7.59 -10.50
CA GLN A 441 -15.28 6.95 -11.52
C GLN A 441 -15.20 5.43 -11.35
N ILE A 442 -15.20 4.94 -10.10
CA ILE A 442 -15.37 3.51 -9.83
C ILE A 442 -16.72 3.05 -10.37
N GLY A 443 -17.80 3.80 -10.14
CA GLY A 443 -19.12 3.55 -10.72
C GLY A 443 -19.10 3.40 -12.25
N LYS A 444 -18.49 4.37 -12.94
CA LYS A 444 -18.29 4.33 -14.41
C LYS A 444 -17.57 3.06 -14.86
N PHE A 445 -16.54 2.63 -14.12
CA PHE A 445 -15.81 1.41 -14.42
C PHE A 445 -16.65 0.15 -14.20
N ILE A 446 -17.38 0.07 -13.08
CA ILE A 446 -18.28 -1.07 -12.80
C ILE A 446 -19.42 -1.14 -13.82
N ASP A 447 -20.01 -0.01 -14.20
CA ASP A 447 -21.06 0.07 -15.22
C ASP A 447 -20.55 -0.37 -16.61
N TYR A 448 -19.29 -0.09 -16.93
CA TYR A 448 -18.64 -0.64 -18.11
C TYR A 448 -18.54 -2.17 -18.05
N LEU A 449 -18.09 -2.74 -16.93
CA LEU A 449 -18.02 -4.20 -16.77
C LEU A 449 -19.41 -4.85 -16.85
N GLU A 450 -20.43 -4.21 -16.28
CA GLU A 450 -21.81 -4.67 -16.33
C GLU A 450 -22.37 -4.64 -17.77
N SER A 451 -22.25 -3.49 -18.44
CA SER A 451 -22.76 -3.29 -19.81
C SER A 451 -22.05 -4.14 -20.86
N THR A 452 -20.80 -4.55 -20.60
CA THR A 452 -20.06 -5.49 -21.46
C THR A 452 -20.21 -6.96 -21.04
N GLY A 453 -21.01 -7.24 -20.01
CA GLY A 453 -21.29 -8.61 -19.53
C GLY A 453 -20.11 -9.27 -18.81
N GLN A 454 -19.10 -8.51 -18.41
CA GLN A 454 -17.87 -9.00 -17.77
C GLN A 454 -17.96 -9.07 -16.25
N LEU A 455 -18.83 -8.27 -15.63
CA LEU A 455 -18.90 -8.11 -14.16
C LEU A 455 -19.02 -9.47 -13.44
N ASN A 456 -19.91 -10.35 -13.90
CA ASN A 456 -20.14 -11.66 -13.28
C ASN A 456 -18.96 -12.64 -13.37
N ASN A 457 -18.02 -12.41 -14.29
CA ASN A 457 -16.79 -13.20 -14.43
C ASN A 457 -15.55 -12.40 -13.97
N THR A 458 -15.73 -11.38 -13.13
CA THR A 458 -14.63 -10.54 -12.64
C THR A 458 -14.59 -10.58 -11.12
N MET A 459 -13.45 -11.00 -10.58
CA MET A 459 -13.15 -10.83 -9.15
C MET A 459 -12.63 -9.41 -8.94
N ILE A 460 -13.39 -8.61 -8.18
CA ILE A 460 -13.02 -7.24 -7.82
C ILE A 460 -12.62 -7.24 -6.36
N VAL A 461 -11.45 -6.66 -6.07
CA VAL A 461 -10.96 -6.43 -4.70
C VAL A 461 -10.72 -4.94 -4.56
N LEU A 462 -11.38 -4.29 -3.61
CA LEU A 462 -11.14 -2.89 -3.30
C LEU A 462 -10.47 -2.77 -1.93
N ILE A 463 -9.36 -2.03 -1.86
CA ILE A 463 -8.65 -1.74 -0.61
C ILE A 463 -8.24 -0.28 -0.52
N SER A 464 -7.98 0.22 0.69
CA SER A 464 -7.05 1.34 0.91
C SER A 464 -5.65 0.80 1.20
N ASP A 465 -4.60 1.52 0.80
CA ASP A 465 -3.23 1.06 1.00
C ASP A 465 -2.65 1.34 2.41
N ASN A 466 -3.25 2.28 3.14
CA ASN A 466 -3.00 2.58 4.55
C ASN A 466 -4.08 3.54 5.08
N GLY A 467 -4.07 3.77 6.39
CA GLY A 467 -5.04 4.64 7.04
C GLY A 467 -4.98 6.09 6.56
N ALA A 468 -5.99 6.87 6.95
CA ALA A 468 -6.11 8.28 6.66
C ALA A 468 -4.84 9.04 7.08
N SER A 469 -4.33 9.94 6.23
CA SER A 469 -3.03 10.59 6.44
C SER A 469 -3.11 11.81 7.35
N ALA A 470 -2.13 12.02 8.25
CA ALA A 470 -2.04 13.24 9.07
C ALA A 470 -1.05 14.28 8.53
N GLU A 471 -0.62 14.14 7.28
CA GLU A 471 0.50 14.89 6.70
C GLU A 471 0.16 16.36 6.34
N GLY A 472 -1.03 16.86 6.72
CA GLY A 472 -1.33 18.30 6.71
C GLY A 472 -1.02 19.02 8.03
N GLY A 473 -0.52 18.31 9.06
CA GLY A 473 -0.18 18.91 10.35
C GLY A 473 -1.41 19.38 11.16
N TYR A 474 -1.20 20.28 12.13
CA TYR A 474 -2.26 20.70 13.05
C TYR A 474 -3.40 21.50 12.42
N ASN A 475 -3.06 22.29 11.40
CA ASN A 475 -3.96 23.26 10.79
C ASN A 475 -4.48 22.82 9.42
N GLY A 476 -3.96 21.71 8.90
CA GLY A 476 -3.98 21.46 7.46
C GLY A 476 -3.02 22.41 6.74
N THR A 477 -3.04 22.37 5.42
CA THR A 477 -2.25 23.28 4.59
C THR A 477 -2.86 23.45 3.21
N SER A 478 -2.73 24.65 2.65
CA SER A 478 -3.00 24.92 1.24
C SER A 478 -1.87 24.45 0.31
N ASN A 479 -0.70 24.10 0.87
CA ASN A 479 0.48 23.67 0.14
C ASN A 479 1.30 22.63 0.92
N PHE A 480 1.19 21.36 0.52
CA PHE A 480 1.84 20.20 1.12
C PHE A 480 3.36 20.32 1.25
N TYR A 481 4.01 21.16 0.45
CA TYR A 481 5.46 21.38 0.59
C TYR A 481 5.83 22.01 1.94
N TYR A 482 4.91 22.66 2.67
CA TYR A 482 5.17 23.04 4.06
C TYR A 482 5.50 21.81 4.91
N PHE A 483 4.66 20.78 4.87
CA PHE A 483 4.89 19.52 5.60
C PHE A 483 6.21 18.86 5.19
N MET A 484 6.48 18.73 3.88
CA MET A 484 7.72 18.11 3.38
C MET A 484 8.98 18.82 3.87
N ASN A 485 8.91 20.11 4.18
CA ASN A 485 10.02 20.91 4.70
C ASN A 485 10.01 21.05 6.22
N ASN A 486 9.18 20.27 6.94
CA ASN A 486 8.96 20.37 8.40
C ASN A 486 8.55 21.78 8.84
N MET A 487 7.69 22.42 8.05
CA MET A 487 7.12 23.73 8.32
C MET A 487 5.60 23.62 8.46
N GLU A 488 5.01 24.53 9.23
CA GLU A 488 3.56 24.65 9.35
C GLU A 488 3.10 25.94 8.66
N GLU A 489 2.02 25.83 7.90
CA GLU A 489 1.38 27.01 7.33
C GLU A 489 0.54 27.72 8.40
N ASN A 490 0.62 29.06 8.42
CA ASN A 490 -0.15 29.87 9.34
C ASN A 490 -1.64 29.85 8.97
N MET A 491 -2.53 29.67 9.96
CA MET A 491 -4.00 29.63 9.75
C MET A 491 -4.56 30.83 8.98
N SER A 492 -4.01 32.03 9.16
CA SER A 492 -4.44 33.23 8.40
C SER A 492 -4.11 33.14 6.91
N SER A 493 -3.02 32.46 6.55
CA SER A 493 -2.64 32.20 5.14
C SER A 493 -3.63 31.22 4.51
N ILE A 494 -3.92 30.12 5.20
CA ILE A 494 -4.89 29.11 4.74
C ILE A 494 -6.27 29.76 4.58
N LEU A 495 -6.71 30.54 5.58
CA LEU A 495 -7.98 31.26 5.54
C LEU A 495 -8.06 32.24 4.35
N SER A 496 -6.96 32.92 4.00
CA SER A 496 -6.94 33.82 2.85
C SER A 496 -7.03 33.11 1.50
N ASN A 497 -6.70 31.81 1.45
CA ASN A 497 -6.73 30.96 0.26
C ASN A 497 -7.80 29.85 0.35
N ILE A 498 -8.75 29.96 1.29
CA ILE A 498 -9.73 28.91 1.60
C ILE A 498 -10.55 28.48 0.38
N ASP A 499 -10.86 29.42 -0.51
CA ASP A 499 -11.66 29.19 -1.71
C ASP A 499 -10.85 28.52 -2.84
N GLU A 500 -9.52 28.47 -2.73
CA GLU A 500 -8.64 27.80 -3.70
C GLU A 500 -8.40 26.32 -3.33
N LEU A 501 -8.74 25.89 -2.11
CA LEU A 501 -8.58 24.50 -1.65
C LEU A 501 -9.39 23.55 -2.54
N GLY A 502 -8.72 22.51 -3.06
CA GLY A 502 -9.29 21.55 -4.00
C GLY A 502 -9.10 21.92 -5.47
N GLY A 503 -8.86 23.20 -5.76
CA GLY A 503 -8.70 23.71 -7.12
C GLY A 503 -7.25 23.65 -7.63
N THR A 504 -7.07 24.13 -8.86
CA THR A 504 -5.80 24.12 -9.61
C THR A 504 -4.70 24.98 -9.00
N LYS A 505 -5.01 25.89 -8.06
CA LYS A 505 -4.05 26.80 -7.41
C LYS A 505 -3.59 26.35 -6.03
N SER A 506 -4.07 25.21 -5.55
CA SER A 506 -3.67 24.66 -4.26
C SER A 506 -2.85 23.38 -4.43
N TYR A 507 -2.21 22.97 -3.35
CA TYR A 507 -1.58 21.66 -3.21
C TYR A 507 -1.92 21.13 -1.81
N ASN A 508 -3.20 21.10 -1.47
CA ASN A 508 -3.64 21.08 -0.08
C ASN A 508 -3.67 19.68 0.56
N HIS A 509 -3.64 19.65 1.90
CA HIS A 509 -3.89 18.48 2.73
C HIS A 509 -4.68 18.91 3.98
N TYR A 510 -5.62 18.10 4.46
CA TYR A 510 -6.40 18.43 5.67
C TYR A 510 -5.58 18.31 6.97
N ALA A 511 -6.10 18.83 8.07
CA ALA A 511 -5.51 18.68 9.40
C ALA A 511 -5.58 17.26 10.00
N ILE A 512 -4.63 16.95 10.88
CA ILE A 512 -4.54 15.73 11.72
C ILE A 512 -5.85 15.34 12.43
N GLY A 513 -6.69 16.31 12.81
CA GLY A 513 -7.99 16.02 13.45
C GLY A 513 -8.91 15.21 12.55
N TRP A 514 -8.88 15.47 11.24
CA TRP A 514 -9.65 14.72 10.25
C TRP A 514 -9.06 13.34 9.94
N ALA A 515 -7.72 13.19 9.98
CA ALA A 515 -7.09 11.87 9.92
C ALA A 515 -7.58 10.96 11.08
N MET A 516 -7.60 11.51 12.30
CA MET A 516 -8.07 10.81 13.49
C MET A 516 -9.56 10.40 13.38
N ALA A 517 -10.42 11.28 12.85
CA ALA A 517 -11.82 10.93 12.62
C ALA A 517 -11.98 9.93 11.47
N GLY A 518 -11.16 10.04 10.42
CA GLY A 518 -11.19 9.14 9.27
C GLY A 518 -10.85 7.69 9.60
N ASN A 519 -10.01 7.45 10.62
CA ASN A 519 -9.63 6.11 11.05
C ASN A 519 -10.51 5.54 12.16
N THR A 520 -11.70 6.09 12.40
CA THR A 520 -12.65 5.56 13.40
C THR A 520 -12.94 4.07 13.17
N PRO A 521 -12.87 3.22 14.23
CA PRO A 521 -12.73 3.56 15.65
C PRO A 521 -11.28 3.54 16.15
N PHE A 522 -10.31 3.34 15.27
CA PHE A 522 -8.96 2.98 15.63
C PHE A 522 -8.13 4.18 16.12
N LYS A 523 -6.96 3.84 16.67
CA LYS A 523 -6.01 4.80 17.23
C LYS A 523 -4.97 5.18 16.18
N MET A 524 -4.65 6.47 16.11
CA MET A 524 -3.68 7.07 15.18
C MET A 524 -4.10 6.94 13.70
N TYR A 525 -3.12 7.02 12.80
CA TYR A 525 -3.27 7.24 11.37
C TYR A 525 -2.04 6.69 10.62
N LYS A 526 -1.96 6.93 9.30
CA LYS A 526 -0.78 6.63 8.44
C LYS A 526 0.55 6.92 9.15
N GLN A 527 1.58 6.13 8.83
CA GLN A 527 2.92 6.15 9.45
C GLN A 527 2.98 5.58 10.89
N ASN A 528 1.86 5.19 11.50
CA ASN A 528 1.85 4.55 12.81
C ASN A 528 1.45 3.08 12.73
N THR A 529 2.09 2.23 13.53
CA THR A 529 1.77 0.80 13.63
C THR A 529 0.60 0.48 14.56
N HIS A 530 -0.19 1.49 14.93
CA HIS A 530 -1.48 1.28 15.59
C HIS A 530 -2.54 0.95 14.53
N GLU A 531 -3.64 0.33 14.93
CA GLU A 531 -4.73 -0.06 14.02
C GLU A 531 -5.18 1.07 13.08
N GLY A 532 -5.17 2.35 13.50
CA GLY A 532 -5.60 3.44 12.62
C GLY A 532 -4.68 3.73 11.44
N GLY A 533 -3.46 3.19 11.44
CA GLY A 533 -2.56 3.27 10.29
C GLY A 533 -2.50 2.01 9.43
N MET A 534 -3.05 0.89 9.90
CA MET A 534 -2.90 -0.41 9.23
C MET A 534 -4.20 -1.19 9.03
N HIS A 535 -5.29 -0.84 9.71
CA HIS A 535 -6.56 -1.54 9.65
C HIS A 535 -7.44 -0.84 8.63
N GLU A 536 -7.55 -1.44 7.45
CA GLU A 536 -8.08 -0.78 6.26
C GLU A 536 -9.38 -1.41 5.76
N PRO A 537 -10.23 -0.63 5.06
CA PRO A 537 -11.42 -1.20 4.44
C PRO A 537 -11.00 -2.14 3.31
N MET A 538 -11.57 -3.34 3.29
CA MET A 538 -11.48 -4.26 2.16
C MET A 538 -12.86 -4.79 1.80
N ILE A 539 -13.19 -4.74 0.51
CA ILE A 539 -14.40 -5.30 -0.09
C ILE A 539 -13.97 -6.43 -1.01
#